data_AF-A0A426X3B2-F1
#
_entry.id   AF-A0A426X3B2-F1
#
_cell.length_a   1.000
_cell.length_b   1.000
_cell.length_c   1.000
_cell.angle_alpha   90.00
_cell.angle_beta   90.00
_cell.angle_gamma   90.00
#
_symmetry.space_group_name_H-M   'P 1'
#
loop_
_entity.id
_entity.type
_entity.pdbx_description
1 polymer ?
#
loop_
_entity_poly.entity_id
_entity_poly.type
_entity_poly.pdbx_seq_one_letter_code
_entity_poly.pdbx_strand_id
1 'polypeptide(L)'
;LSAATQDFPRSVICNVHGVNPKFLEIGNAKLSQLQRGELAFTKGAYYIGKMVWSKGYKELLKLLSKYQQKLTGVQVDLYGSGEDSDQVQQAAEMLSLAVRVYPGLDHADPLFHE
;
A
#
# COMPACT_ATOMS: atom_id res chain seq x y z
N LEU A 1 -0.36 -23.97 -13.54
CA LEU A 1 -1.72 -24.52 -13.73
C LEU A 1 -2.25 -24.92 -12.38
N SER A 2 -3.38 -24.35 -11.96
CA SER A 2 -4.18 -24.93 -10.89
C SER A 2 -5.34 -25.69 -11.53
N ALA A 3 -5.90 -26.70 -10.85
CA ALA A 3 -6.92 -27.61 -11.39
C ALA A 3 -6.44 -28.58 -12.50
N ALA A 4 -5.13 -28.77 -12.66
CA ALA A 4 -4.55 -29.78 -13.58
C ALA A 4 -4.12 -31.06 -12.86
N THR A 5 -4.30 -31.13 -11.53
CA THR A 5 -4.04 -32.32 -10.72
C THR A 5 -5.30 -33.18 -10.64
N GLN A 6 -5.14 -34.45 -10.27
CA GLN A 6 -6.25 -35.36 -10.02
C GLN A 6 -7.19 -34.80 -8.94
N ASP A 7 -8.51 -34.92 -9.17
CA ASP A 7 -9.53 -34.57 -8.18
C ASP A 7 -9.56 -35.57 -7.02
N PHE A 8 -9.54 -35.07 -5.79
CA PHE A 8 -9.64 -35.88 -4.58
C PHE A 8 -10.85 -35.49 -3.73
N PRO A 9 -11.45 -36.42 -2.96
CA PRO A 9 -12.52 -36.07 -2.02
C PRO A 9 -12.05 -34.99 -1.03
N ARG A 10 -12.83 -33.91 -0.91
CA ARG A 10 -12.57 -32.76 -0.03
C ARG A 10 -11.33 -31.91 -0.40
N SER A 11 -10.78 -32.05 -1.61
CA SER A 11 -9.74 -31.13 -2.09
C SER A 11 -10.33 -29.79 -2.53
N VAL A 12 -9.56 -28.71 -2.36
CA VAL A 12 -9.89 -27.35 -2.84
C VAL A 12 -8.73 -26.85 -3.69
N ILE A 13 -9.05 -26.24 -4.82
CA ILE A 13 -8.07 -25.57 -5.67
C ILE A 13 -7.89 -24.14 -5.18
N CYS A 14 -6.66 -23.78 -4.81
CA CYS A 14 -6.29 -22.43 -4.38
C CYS A 14 -5.38 -21.78 -5.42
N ASN A 15 -5.90 -20.79 -6.15
CA ASN A 15 -5.12 -20.01 -7.10
C ASN A 15 -4.35 -18.89 -6.39
N VAL A 16 -3.08 -19.11 -6.10
CA VAL A 16 -2.18 -18.06 -5.60
C VAL A 16 -1.53 -17.38 -6.79
N HIS A 17 -1.92 -16.14 -7.05
CA HIS A 17 -1.35 -15.34 -8.13
C HIS A 17 -0.14 -14.56 -7.61
N GLY A 18 0.95 -14.56 -8.38
CA GLY A 18 2.10 -13.71 -8.12
C GLY A 18 1.86 -12.26 -8.56
N VAL A 19 2.91 -11.46 -8.46
CA VAL A 19 2.95 -10.09 -8.99
C VAL A 19 3.67 -10.06 -10.34
N ASN A 20 3.44 -9.01 -11.14
CA ASN A 20 4.17 -8.80 -12.38
C ASN A 20 5.69 -8.65 -12.10
N PRO A 21 6.60 -9.35 -12.81
CA PRO A 21 8.04 -9.24 -12.61
C PRO A 21 8.60 -7.82 -12.62
N LYS A 22 7.96 -6.89 -13.35
CA LYS A 22 8.32 -5.47 -13.38
C LYS A 22 8.40 -4.83 -11.98
N PHE A 23 7.54 -5.23 -11.05
CA PHE A 23 7.60 -4.74 -9.66
C PHE A 23 8.88 -5.18 -8.94
N LEU A 24 9.36 -6.40 -9.21
CA LEU A 24 10.60 -6.92 -8.64
C LEU A 24 11.82 -6.21 -9.25
N GLU A 25 11.79 -5.95 -10.55
CA GLU A 25 12.85 -5.19 -11.25
C GLU A 25 13.00 -3.77 -10.68
N ILE A 26 11.88 -3.07 -10.47
CA ILE A 26 11.87 -1.74 -9.83
C ILE A 26 12.46 -1.83 -8.41
N GLY A 27 12.04 -2.82 -7.61
CA GLY A 27 12.58 -3.02 -6.26
C GLY A 27 14.09 -3.27 -6.25
N ASN A 28 14.60 -4.11 -7.17
CA ASN A 28 16.02 -4.38 -7.32
C ASN A 28 16.81 -3.13 -7.75
N ALA A 29 16.25 -2.31 -8.65
CA ALA A 29 16.87 -1.05 -9.05
C ALA A 29 16.97 -0.08 -7.85
N LYS A 30 15.92 0.03 -7.02
CA LYS A 30 15.93 0.85 -5.80
C LYS A 30 16.91 0.33 -4.76
N LEU A 31 17.02 -0.97 -4.58
CA LEU A 31 18.03 -1.56 -3.69
C LEU A 31 19.46 -1.21 -4.17
N SER A 32 19.70 -1.30 -5.48
CA SER A 32 20.99 -0.95 -6.07
C SER A 32 21.34 0.53 -5.87
N GLN A 33 20.34 1.44 -5.96
CA GLN A 33 20.51 2.86 -5.62
C GLN A 33 20.94 3.05 -4.16
N LEU A 34 20.23 2.41 -3.22
CA LEU A 34 20.57 2.48 -1.78
C LEU A 34 21.98 1.98 -1.50
N GLN A 35 22.41 0.89 -2.14
CA GLN A 35 23.76 0.33 -1.98
C GLN A 35 24.87 1.26 -2.48
N ARG A 36 24.56 2.17 -3.42
CA ARG A 36 25.48 3.23 -3.86
C ARG A 36 25.43 4.48 -2.98
N GLY A 37 24.60 4.49 -1.93
CA GLY A 37 24.39 5.65 -1.06
C GLY A 37 23.44 6.70 -1.65
N GLU A 38 22.72 6.38 -2.72
CA GLU A 38 21.71 7.26 -3.32
C GLU A 38 20.39 7.17 -2.54
N LEU A 39 19.62 8.25 -2.55
CA LEU A 39 18.26 8.27 -1.99
C LEU A 39 17.29 7.55 -2.94
N ALA A 40 16.73 6.42 -2.50
CA ALA A 40 15.81 5.62 -3.32
C ALA A 40 14.34 6.06 -3.21
N PHE A 41 13.93 6.55 -2.04
CA PHE A 41 12.58 7.05 -1.76
C PHE A 41 12.61 8.09 -0.64
N THR A 42 12.02 9.25 -0.87
CA THR A 42 12.07 10.41 0.06
C THR A 42 10.69 10.89 0.50
N LYS A 43 9.61 10.32 -0.05
CA LYS A 43 8.22 10.78 0.15
C LYS A 43 7.56 10.24 1.43
N GLY A 44 8.34 9.65 2.35
CA GLY A 44 7.83 9.12 3.62
C GLY A 44 7.28 7.70 3.50
N ALA A 45 5.98 7.51 3.73
CA ALA A 45 5.28 6.25 3.53
C ALA A 45 3.99 6.49 2.74
N TYR A 46 3.51 5.47 2.01
CA TYR A 46 2.22 5.56 1.34
C TYR A 46 1.43 4.26 1.45
N TYR A 47 0.12 4.38 1.32
CA TYR A 47 -0.81 3.27 1.22
C TYR A 47 -1.71 3.50 0.01
N ILE A 48 -1.78 2.53 -0.89
CA ILE A 48 -2.52 2.63 -2.14
C ILE A 48 -3.54 1.50 -2.25
N GLY A 49 -4.78 1.82 -2.59
CA GLY A 49 -5.83 0.83 -2.75
C GLY A 49 -7.22 1.44 -2.93
N LYS A 50 -8.22 0.60 -3.16
CA LYS A 50 -9.61 1.05 -3.16
C LYS A 50 -10.01 1.48 -1.75
N MET A 51 -10.51 2.69 -1.58
CA MET A 51 -10.95 3.24 -0.28
C MET A 51 -12.27 2.59 0.15
N VAL A 52 -12.12 1.43 0.78
CA VAL A 52 -13.18 0.68 1.45
C VAL A 52 -12.65 0.25 2.80
N TRP A 53 -13.43 0.36 3.87
CA TRP A 53 -12.95 0.07 5.23
C TRP A 53 -12.39 -1.35 5.37
N SER A 54 -13.04 -2.32 4.72
CA SER A 54 -12.64 -3.73 4.72
C SER A 54 -11.32 -4.01 3.98
N LYS A 55 -10.73 -3.02 3.30
CA LYS A 55 -9.41 -3.12 2.67
C LYS A 55 -8.26 -2.82 3.64
N GLY A 56 -8.55 -2.47 4.89
CA GLY A 56 -7.54 -2.25 5.92
C GLY A 56 -7.35 -0.78 6.30
N TYR A 57 -8.10 0.15 5.70
CA TYR A 57 -8.07 1.57 6.07
C TYR A 57 -8.43 1.80 7.53
N LYS A 58 -9.38 1.01 8.07
CA LYS A 58 -9.81 1.13 9.46
C LYS A 58 -8.67 0.80 10.42
N GLU A 59 -7.99 -0.32 10.17
CA GLU A 59 -6.86 -0.78 10.95
C GLU A 59 -5.66 0.17 10.81
N LEU A 60 -5.38 0.64 9.59
CA LEU A 60 -4.32 1.60 9.32
C LEU A 60 -4.52 2.89 10.13
N LEU A 61 -5.66 3.55 9.98
CA LEU A 61 -5.94 4.81 10.70
C LEU A 61 -5.94 4.62 12.21
N LYS A 62 -6.45 3.48 12.71
CA LYS A 62 -6.39 3.13 14.14
C LYS A 62 -4.95 2.98 14.64
N LEU A 63 -4.07 2.36 13.84
CA LEU A 63 -2.65 2.22 14.18
C LEU A 63 -1.92 3.56 14.16
N LEU A 64 -2.16 4.39 13.13
CA LEU A 64 -1.59 5.74 13.05
C LEU A 64 -2.03 6.58 14.25
N SER A 65 -3.32 6.58 14.58
CA SER A 65 -3.85 7.26 15.77
C SER A 65 -3.20 6.77 17.07
N LYS A 66 -3.08 5.45 17.25
CA LYS A 66 -2.50 4.85 18.46
C LYS A 66 -1.03 5.23 18.66
N TYR A 67 -0.27 5.40 17.58
CA TYR A 67 1.18 5.61 17.64
C TYR A 67 1.63 7.00 17.16
N GLN A 68 0.73 7.95 16.91
CA GLN A 68 1.03 9.26 16.32
C GLN A 68 2.15 10.03 17.03
N GLN A 69 2.25 9.93 18.36
CA GLN A 69 3.34 10.57 19.13
C GLN A 69 4.72 9.96 18.82
N LYS A 70 4.79 8.65 18.59
CA LYS A 70 6.02 7.94 18.21
C LYS A 70 6.37 8.10 16.73
N LEU A 71 5.38 8.45 15.92
CA LEU A 71 5.50 8.66 14.47
C LEU A 71 5.68 10.14 14.11
N THR A 72 5.98 11.00 15.09
CA THR A 72 6.25 12.42 14.86
C THR A 72 7.32 12.58 13.78
N GLY A 73 6.99 13.30 12.69
CA GLY A 73 7.87 13.50 11.54
C GLY A 73 7.66 12.53 10.38
N VAL A 74 6.84 11.48 10.53
CA VAL A 74 6.45 10.61 9.41
C VAL A 74 5.26 11.22 8.66
N GLN A 75 5.43 11.43 7.36
CA GLN A 75 4.33 11.73 6.44
C GLN A 75 3.79 10.42 5.85
N VAL A 76 2.46 10.29 5.81
CA VAL A 76 1.77 9.14 5.20
C VAL A 76 0.80 9.62 4.12
N ASP A 77 0.97 9.16 2.89
CA ASP A 77 0.09 9.51 1.78
C ASP A 77 -0.84 8.32 1.44
N LEU A 78 -2.14 8.56 1.38
CA LEU A 78 -3.16 7.57 1.04
C LEU A 78 -3.64 7.82 -0.39
N TYR A 79 -3.49 6.84 -1.28
CA TYR A 79 -3.94 6.93 -2.68
C TYR A 79 -5.10 5.99 -2.92
N GLY A 80 -6.22 6.49 -3.41
CA GLY A 80 -7.36 5.64 -3.65
C GLY A 80 -8.66 6.38 -3.94
N SER A 81 -9.65 5.60 -4.35
CA SER A 81 -11.04 6.02 -4.44
C SER A 81 -11.94 4.84 -4.10
N GLY A 82 -13.19 5.12 -3.75
CA GLY A 82 -14.13 4.11 -3.26
C GLY A 82 -15.28 4.72 -2.46
N GLU A 83 -16.19 3.86 -2.04
CA GLU A 83 -17.42 4.26 -1.33
C GLU A 83 -17.16 4.95 0.01
N ASP A 84 -16.02 4.64 0.65
CA ASP A 84 -15.67 5.19 1.96
C ASP A 84 -14.68 6.38 1.87
N SER A 85 -14.39 6.90 0.68
CA SER A 85 -13.31 7.90 0.48
C SER A 85 -13.49 9.16 1.36
N ASP A 86 -14.69 9.72 1.41
CA ASP A 86 -14.98 10.92 2.20
C ASP A 86 -14.80 10.68 3.70
N GLN A 87 -15.15 9.47 4.17
CA GLN A 87 -15.02 9.09 5.57
C GLN A 87 -13.55 8.80 5.93
N VAL A 88 -12.79 8.20 5.01
CA VAL A 88 -11.34 8.01 5.14
C VAL A 88 -10.62 9.36 5.23
N GLN A 89 -11.00 10.32 4.39
CA GLN A 89 -10.51 11.71 4.44
C GLN A 89 -10.75 12.33 5.82
N GLN A 90 -12.00 12.35 6.28
CA GLN A 90 -12.36 12.93 7.58
C GLN A 90 -11.62 12.24 8.74
N ALA A 91 -11.49 10.92 8.68
CA ALA A 91 -10.78 10.17 9.71
C ALA A 91 -9.27 10.43 9.72
N ALA A 92 -8.66 10.66 8.55
CA ALA A 92 -7.26 11.05 8.43
C ALA A 92 -7.02 12.48 8.98
N GLU A 93 -7.92 13.42 8.71
CA GLU A 93 -7.84 14.81 9.19
C GLU A 93 -7.92 14.94 10.72
N MET A 94 -8.53 13.98 11.40
CA MET A 94 -8.58 13.94 12.87
C MET A 94 -7.23 13.53 13.51
N LEU A 95 -6.26 13.07 12.73
CA LEU A 95 -4.95 12.68 13.24
C LEU A 95 -4.05 13.90 13.42
N SER A 96 -3.24 13.92 14.46
CA SER A 96 -2.17 14.93 14.62
C SER A 96 -0.94 14.61 13.76
N LEU A 97 -0.98 13.52 12.98
CA LEU A 97 0.04 13.09 12.04
C LEU A 97 -0.25 13.65 10.65
N ALA A 98 0.79 13.95 9.86
CA ALA A 98 0.64 14.39 8.47
C ALA A 98 0.17 13.23 7.59
N VAL A 99 -1.15 13.01 7.52
CA VAL A 99 -1.78 12.03 6.64
C VAL A 99 -2.51 12.76 5.53
N ARG A 100 -2.08 12.58 4.28
CA ARG A 100 -2.70 13.20 3.10
C ARG A 100 -3.43 12.15 2.29
N VAL A 101 -4.50 12.55 1.64
CA VAL A 101 -5.35 11.65 0.86
C VAL A 101 -5.43 12.19 -0.56
N TYR A 102 -5.23 11.30 -1.51
CA TYR A 102 -5.14 11.59 -2.93
C TYR A 102 -6.04 10.63 -3.72
N PRO A 103 -6.47 11.01 -4.93
CA PRO A 103 -7.16 10.10 -5.84
C PRO A 103 -6.36 8.81 -6.13
N GLY A 104 -7.06 7.80 -6.62
CA GLY A 104 -6.44 6.54 -7.03
C GLY A 104 -5.39 6.71 -8.13
N LEU A 105 -4.25 6.05 -7.96
CA LEU A 105 -3.17 5.95 -8.95
C LEU A 105 -2.90 4.49 -9.27
N ASP A 106 -2.21 4.25 -10.40
CA ASP A 106 -1.73 2.91 -10.74
C ASP A 106 -0.46 2.58 -9.93
N HIS A 107 -0.28 1.33 -9.53
CA HIS A 107 0.93 0.91 -8.81
C HIS A 107 2.21 1.08 -9.65
N ALA A 108 2.10 1.09 -10.98
CA ALA A 108 3.21 1.30 -11.90
C ALA A 108 3.52 2.79 -12.15
N ASP A 109 2.76 3.72 -11.54
CA ASP A 109 2.94 5.16 -11.74
C ASP A 109 4.36 5.60 -11.32
N PRO A 110 5.07 6.40 -12.14
CA PRO A 110 6.40 6.91 -11.82
C PRO A 110 6.47 7.64 -10.48
N LEU A 111 5.36 8.22 -10.00
CA LEU A 111 5.29 8.88 -8.70
C LEU A 111 5.76 7.97 -7.54
N PHE A 112 5.59 6.65 -7.64
CA PHE A 112 6.03 5.72 -6.60
C PHE A 112 7.48 5.25 -6.77
N HIS A 113 8.10 5.55 -7.92
CA HIS A 113 9.40 5.00 -8.32
C HIS A 113 10.45 6.07 -8.63
N GLU A 114 10.09 7.36 -8.64
CA GLU A 114 10.98 8.50 -8.83
C GLU A 114 10.89 9.46 -7.63
#